data_AF-A0A5N6FB05-F1
#
_entry.id   AF-A0A5N6FB05-F1
#
_cell.length_a   1.000
_cell.length_b   1.000
_cell.length_c   1.000
_cell.angle_alpha   90.00
_cell.angle_beta   90.00
_cell.angle_gamma   90.00
#
_symmetry.space_group_name_H-M   'P 1'
#
loop_
_entity.id
_entity.type
_entity.pdbx_description
1 polymer ?
#
loop_
_entity_poly.entity_id
_entity_poly.type
_entity_poly.pdbx_seq_one_letter_code
_entity_poly.pdbx_strand_id
1 'polypeptide(L)'
;MERTKWLDGLRGIAAAIVAFDHYFMGEVWHPFLSFWADPPEGNRRFVQLPPIRILFSAHAMVTLFMVISGYAISINILKARPSQQYYTRISSAVLRRPFRIYLPVLVMATISQLLFFFNLYNWTFDEDLLKGLEPWKAPWAHIEWLFLYMTDSLNIIAFAYNGGFNGQLWTMPVEFRGSNVVFVLLVALAAWRPKLRLWFLPLLSLYFLWYGLWDTFGFIWGLFLAERAAAATPTIGNGSTQTTATNDDEKLPFFPLSRSNWKSRLLNRKNFTLGRITTTISFLLGYHLLCLGDDGKLTPGYQWLSVFHPAKWRDDWQVIHWCWKVVGSALLVYAIGESPLLQRPFNTRPVQYLGKISFSLYLVHQAIYHLLRDPLRNYLWLLGNGTAYPGSVEAAATDPMSFHVAWWASGIVLGTVVVYAAHYYTIYVDNKCVALTKRIEKWLTS
;
A
#
# COMPACT_ATOMS: atom_id res chain seq x y z
N MET A 1 21.15 -8.24 -4.19
CA MET A 1 20.45 -7.00 -3.79
C MET A 1 19.79 -7.26 -2.45
N GLU A 2 20.29 -6.65 -1.38
CA GLU A 2 19.69 -6.80 -0.06
C GLU A 2 18.37 -6.01 -0.05
N ARG A 3 17.26 -6.72 -0.26
CA ARG A 3 15.91 -6.16 -0.23
C ARG A 3 15.60 -5.77 1.21
N THR A 4 15.01 -4.60 1.41
CA THR A 4 14.63 -4.13 2.74
C THR A 4 13.47 -5.00 3.26
N LYS A 5 13.81 -6.13 3.89
CA LYS A 5 12.85 -7.21 4.25
C LYS A 5 11.61 -6.69 4.96
N TRP A 6 11.78 -5.80 5.94
CA TRP A 6 10.66 -5.26 6.71
C TRP A 6 9.66 -4.48 5.83
N LEU A 7 10.12 -3.84 4.77
CA LEU A 7 9.27 -3.06 3.86
C LEU A 7 8.38 -3.99 3.02
N ASP A 8 8.91 -5.13 2.58
CA ASP A 8 8.12 -6.15 1.90
C ASP A 8 7.07 -6.75 2.81
N GLY A 9 7.45 -7.02 4.07
CA GLY A 9 6.54 -7.53 5.08
C GLY A 9 5.40 -6.55 5.40
N LEU A 10 5.74 -5.27 5.55
CA LEU A 10 4.77 -4.19 5.75
C LEU A 10 3.79 -4.09 4.58
N ARG A 11 4.29 -4.14 3.35
CA ARG A 11 3.46 -4.18 2.13
C ARG A 11 2.56 -5.42 2.09
N GLY A 12 3.06 -6.57 2.54
CA GLY A 12 2.29 -7.81 2.66
C GLY A 12 1.11 -7.70 3.62
N ILE A 13 1.35 -7.16 4.81
CA ILE A 13 0.29 -6.93 5.80
C ILE A 13 -0.72 -5.90 5.27
N ALA A 14 -0.25 -4.80 4.68
CA ALA A 14 -1.13 -3.79 4.10
C ALA A 14 -2.05 -4.37 3.01
N ALA A 15 -1.53 -5.23 2.13
CA ALA A 15 -2.34 -5.88 1.09
C ALA A 15 -3.36 -6.87 1.68
N ALA A 16 -3.00 -7.60 2.75
CA ALA A 16 -3.91 -8.47 3.47
C ALA A 16 -5.03 -7.67 4.18
N ILE A 17 -4.71 -6.52 4.77
CA ILE A 17 -5.70 -5.61 5.37
C ILE A 17 -6.68 -5.11 4.30
N VAL A 18 -6.20 -4.68 3.12
CA VAL A 18 -7.10 -4.25 2.03
C VAL A 18 -8.03 -5.38 1.58
N ALA A 19 -7.51 -6.60 1.42
CA ALA A 19 -8.34 -7.74 1.05
C ALA A 19 -9.39 -8.05 2.13
N PHE A 20 -8.99 -8.03 3.40
CA PHE A 20 -9.88 -8.24 4.53
C PHE A 20 -10.97 -7.17 4.62
N ASP A 21 -10.60 -5.90 4.46
CA ASP A 21 -11.51 -4.76 4.43
C ASP A 21 -12.56 -4.89 3.31
N HIS A 22 -12.12 -5.11 2.07
CA HIS A 22 -13.02 -5.27 0.92
C HIS A 22 -13.95 -6.49 1.02
N TYR A 23 -13.59 -7.52 1.79
CA TYR A 23 -14.47 -8.66 2.02
C TYR A 23 -15.72 -8.26 2.82
N PHE A 24 -15.57 -7.41 3.84
CA PHE A 24 -16.68 -6.91 4.67
C PHE A 24 -17.40 -5.68 4.08
N MET A 25 -16.79 -5.01 3.11
CA MET A 25 -17.30 -3.80 2.48
C MET A 25 -18.68 -4.02 1.81
N GLY A 26 -19.55 -3.02 1.93
CA GLY A 26 -20.89 -2.98 1.31
C GLY A 26 -22.00 -3.64 2.14
N GLU A 27 -21.66 -4.45 3.13
CA GLU A 27 -22.63 -5.26 3.89
C GLU A 27 -22.46 -5.11 5.41
N VAL A 28 -21.22 -5.07 5.91
CA VAL A 28 -20.93 -4.99 7.35
C VAL A 28 -20.37 -3.62 7.71
N TRP A 29 -21.24 -2.61 7.83
CA TRP A 29 -20.83 -1.20 7.91
C TRP A 29 -20.18 -0.74 9.22
N HIS A 30 -20.52 -1.38 10.34
CA HIS A 30 -20.14 -0.88 11.67
C HIS A 30 -18.62 -0.75 11.94
N PRO A 31 -17.70 -1.60 11.44
CA PRO A 31 -16.27 -1.43 11.67
C PRO A 31 -15.67 -0.25 10.87
N PHE A 32 -16.32 0.17 9.80
CA PHE A 32 -15.85 1.23 8.89
C PHE A 32 -16.11 2.64 9.44
N LEU A 33 -16.97 2.78 10.45
CA LEU A 33 -17.23 4.04 11.16
C LEU A 33 -16.44 4.14 12.45
N SER A 34 -15.92 5.32 12.76
CA SER A 34 -15.13 5.60 13.97
C SER A 34 -15.96 5.47 15.24
N PHE A 35 -15.29 5.20 16.35
CA PHE A 35 -15.92 5.22 17.67
C PHE A 35 -16.48 6.63 17.94
N TRP A 36 -17.75 6.73 18.32
CA TRP A 36 -18.53 7.97 18.41
C TRP A 36 -18.77 8.72 17.09
N ALA A 37 -18.73 8.04 15.95
CA ALA A 37 -19.33 8.57 14.72
C ALA A 37 -20.85 8.72 14.88
N ASP A 38 -21.46 9.62 14.11
CA ASP A 38 -22.90 9.84 14.16
C ASP A 38 -23.67 8.75 13.39
N PRO A 39 -24.81 8.26 13.92
CA PRO A 39 -25.34 8.52 15.25
C PRO A 39 -24.52 7.81 16.36
N PRO A 40 -24.24 8.47 17.50
CA PRO A 40 -23.33 7.91 18.52
C PRO A 40 -23.83 6.64 19.21
N GLU A 41 -25.11 6.32 19.12
CA GLU A 41 -25.71 5.12 19.71
C GLU A 41 -25.32 3.85 18.92
N GLY A 42 -25.19 3.96 17.60
CA GLY A 42 -24.78 2.85 16.73
C GLY A 42 -23.28 2.58 16.71
N ASN A 43 -22.47 3.56 17.16
CA ASN A 43 -21.01 3.57 17.00
C ASN A 43 -20.26 3.53 18.34
N ARG A 44 -20.51 2.47 19.12
CA ARG A 44 -19.85 2.20 20.43
C ARG A 44 -19.21 0.81 20.50
N ARG A 45 -18.68 0.32 19.39
CA ARG A 45 -18.12 -1.04 19.30
C ARG A 45 -16.60 -1.01 19.44
N PHE A 46 -16.03 -1.95 20.20
CA PHE A 46 -14.57 -2.02 20.40
C PHE A 46 -13.76 -2.15 19.10
N VAL A 47 -14.33 -2.77 18.06
CA VAL A 47 -13.70 -2.89 16.73
C VAL A 47 -13.41 -1.53 16.07
N GLN A 48 -14.13 -0.48 16.49
CA GLN A 48 -14.00 0.87 15.95
C GLN A 48 -12.86 1.67 16.60
N LEU A 49 -12.24 1.17 17.67
CA LEU A 49 -11.17 1.86 18.38
C LEU A 49 -9.79 1.48 17.82
N PRO A 50 -8.82 2.42 17.78
CA PRO A 50 -7.41 2.07 17.71
C PRO A 50 -7.04 1.19 18.93
N PRO A 51 -6.23 0.13 18.78
CA PRO A 51 -5.52 -0.22 17.56
C PRO A 51 -6.31 -1.11 16.58
N ILE A 52 -7.41 -1.72 17.00
CA ILE A 52 -8.11 -2.80 16.28
C ILE A 52 -8.64 -2.34 14.92
N ARG A 53 -9.10 -1.10 14.84
CA ARG A 53 -9.70 -0.49 13.65
C ARG A 53 -8.84 -0.59 12.40
N ILE A 54 -7.50 -0.61 12.52
CA ILE A 54 -6.59 -0.63 11.36
C ILE A 54 -6.88 -1.78 10.39
N LEU A 55 -7.48 -2.87 10.88
CA LEU A 55 -7.89 -4.03 10.08
C LEU A 55 -8.98 -3.71 9.06
N PHE A 56 -9.74 -2.63 9.28
CA PHE A 56 -10.84 -2.12 8.43
C PHE A 56 -10.50 -0.71 7.89
N SER A 57 -9.21 -0.46 7.65
CA SER A 57 -8.71 0.81 7.14
C SER A 57 -8.03 0.65 5.78
N ALA A 58 -8.72 0.12 4.75
CA ALA A 58 -8.13 -0.02 3.41
C ALA A 58 -7.57 1.29 2.84
N HIS A 59 -8.29 2.40 2.99
CA HIS A 59 -7.80 3.73 2.54
C HIS A 59 -6.46 4.11 3.19
N ALA A 60 -6.26 3.78 4.47
CA ALA A 60 -4.99 4.04 5.15
C ALA A 60 -3.85 3.16 4.62
N MET A 61 -4.16 1.93 4.17
CA MET A 61 -3.18 1.07 3.50
C MET A 61 -2.80 1.60 2.11
N VAL A 62 -3.73 2.24 1.40
CA VAL A 62 -3.44 2.91 0.11
C VAL A 62 -2.41 4.03 0.29
N THR A 63 -2.58 4.91 1.29
CA THR A 63 -1.58 5.96 1.57
C THR A 63 -0.24 5.37 2.01
N LEU A 64 -0.28 4.23 2.71
CA LEU A 64 0.92 3.49 3.11
C LEU A 64 1.68 2.95 1.90
N PHE A 65 0.97 2.42 0.89
CA PHE A 65 1.58 2.00 -0.37
C PHE A 65 2.29 3.13 -1.08
N MET A 66 1.72 4.35 -1.14
CA MET A 66 2.39 5.49 -1.80
C MET A 66 3.76 5.80 -1.18
N VAL A 67 3.86 5.81 0.15
CA VAL A 67 5.13 6.04 0.88
C VAL A 67 6.11 4.88 0.66
N ILE A 68 5.63 3.64 0.76
CA ILE A 68 6.43 2.43 0.53
C ILE A 68 6.97 2.41 -0.91
N SER A 69 6.14 2.71 -1.89
CA SER A 69 6.48 2.75 -3.32
C SER A 69 7.54 3.81 -3.59
N GLY A 70 7.37 5.03 -3.09
CA GLY A 70 8.37 6.10 -3.18
C GLY A 70 9.73 5.69 -2.61
N TYR A 71 9.75 5.00 -1.46
CA TYR A 71 10.98 4.46 -0.87
C TYR A 71 11.61 3.35 -1.72
N ALA A 72 10.80 2.35 -2.12
CA ALA A 72 11.25 1.13 -2.78
C ALA A 72 11.85 1.38 -4.16
N ILE A 73 11.26 2.29 -4.95
CA ILE A 73 11.79 2.64 -6.27
C ILE A 73 13.08 3.47 -6.17
N SER A 74 13.23 4.24 -5.09
CA SER A 74 14.35 5.16 -4.91
C SER A 74 15.61 4.48 -4.36
N ILE A 75 15.50 3.63 -3.35
CA ILE A 75 16.65 3.18 -2.54
C ILE A 75 17.77 2.52 -3.37
N ASN A 76 17.42 1.69 -4.35
CA ASN A 76 18.42 0.99 -5.19
C ASN A 76 19.06 1.89 -6.25
N ILE A 77 18.33 2.92 -6.70
CA ILE A 77 18.84 3.94 -7.62
C ILE A 77 19.80 4.86 -6.85
N LEU A 78 19.40 5.29 -5.64
CA LEU A 78 20.20 6.13 -4.76
C LEU A 78 21.51 5.49 -4.34
N LYS A 79 21.52 4.19 -4.03
CA LYS A 79 22.74 3.43 -3.75
C LYS A 79 23.71 3.39 -4.93
N ALA A 80 23.22 3.53 -6.16
CA ALA A 80 24.02 3.57 -7.37
C ALA A 80 24.44 4.99 -7.79
N ARG A 81 24.07 6.02 -7.03
CA ARG A 81 24.37 7.42 -7.36
C ARG A 81 25.87 7.73 -7.56
N PRO A 82 26.81 7.14 -6.80
CA PRO A 82 28.23 7.34 -7.07
C PRO A 82 28.74 6.66 -8.35
N SER A 83 27.96 5.75 -8.93
CA SER A 83 28.35 4.97 -10.11
C SER A 83 27.92 5.65 -11.41
N GLN A 84 28.66 5.40 -12.49
CA GLN A 84 28.27 5.83 -13.85
C GLN A 84 26.92 5.25 -14.29
N GLN A 85 26.45 4.17 -13.65
CA GLN A 85 25.18 3.52 -13.95
C GLN A 85 23.95 4.27 -13.40
N TYR A 86 24.12 5.39 -12.68
CA TYR A 86 23.00 6.10 -12.03
C TYR A 86 21.88 6.47 -13.01
N TYR A 87 22.22 7.20 -14.07
CA TYR A 87 21.24 7.62 -15.08
C TYR A 87 20.68 6.44 -15.87
N THR A 88 21.50 5.45 -16.19
CA THR A 88 21.06 4.21 -16.86
C THR A 88 20.02 3.48 -16.00
N ARG A 89 20.20 3.41 -14.68
CA ARG A 89 19.22 2.81 -13.76
C ARG A 89 17.92 3.60 -13.66
N ILE A 90 17.97 4.93 -13.75
CA ILE A 90 16.76 5.76 -13.81
C ILE A 90 16.01 5.50 -15.11
N SER A 91 16.67 5.60 -16.26
CA SER A 91 16.06 5.34 -17.58
C SER A 91 15.42 3.93 -17.62
N SER A 92 16.18 2.94 -17.20
CA SER A 92 15.75 1.54 -17.03
C SER A 92 14.53 1.39 -16.09
N ALA A 93 14.45 2.17 -15.01
CA ALA A 93 13.31 2.15 -14.10
C ALA A 93 12.06 2.80 -14.73
N VAL A 94 12.22 3.94 -15.42
CA VAL A 94 11.14 4.65 -16.13
C VAL A 94 10.54 3.75 -17.21
N LEU A 95 11.38 3.18 -18.09
CA LEU A 95 10.93 2.34 -19.21
C LEU A 95 10.16 1.10 -18.75
N ARG A 96 10.60 0.45 -17.67
CA ARG A 96 9.96 -0.78 -17.17
C ARG A 96 8.67 -0.51 -16.38
N ARG A 97 8.49 0.69 -15.81
CA ARG A 97 7.41 0.96 -14.85
C ARG A 97 6.00 0.80 -15.44
N PRO A 98 5.67 1.32 -16.64
CA PRO A 98 4.37 1.12 -17.26
C PRO A 98 4.04 -0.36 -17.45
N PHE A 99 4.97 -1.13 -18.05
CA PHE A 99 4.75 -2.55 -18.32
C PHE A 99 4.59 -3.37 -17.03
N ARG A 100 5.38 -3.06 -15.99
CA ARG A 100 5.30 -3.77 -14.71
C ARG A 100 3.97 -3.54 -13.99
N ILE A 101 3.40 -2.34 -14.08
CA ILE A 101 2.11 -2.02 -13.47
C ILE A 101 0.97 -2.57 -14.32
N TYR A 102 0.95 -2.22 -15.61
CA TYR A 102 -0.23 -2.39 -16.45
C TYR A 102 -0.35 -3.77 -17.11
N LEU A 103 0.73 -4.53 -17.32
CA LEU A 103 0.59 -5.87 -17.93
C LEU A 103 -0.18 -6.85 -17.03
N PRO A 104 0.12 -6.99 -15.73
CA PRO A 104 -0.69 -7.82 -14.84
C PRO A 104 -2.11 -7.26 -14.70
N VAL A 105 -2.25 -5.94 -14.55
CA VAL A 105 -3.56 -5.26 -14.48
C VAL A 105 -4.42 -5.58 -15.69
N LEU A 106 -3.87 -5.55 -16.92
CA LEU A 106 -4.57 -5.91 -18.14
C LEU A 106 -5.07 -7.36 -18.09
N VAL A 107 -4.21 -8.31 -17.68
CA VAL A 107 -4.61 -9.72 -17.55
C VAL A 107 -5.77 -9.87 -16.55
N MET A 108 -5.71 -9.20 -15.41
CA MET A 108 -6.80 -9.24 -14.42
C MET A 108 -8.07 -8.57 -14.93
N ALA A 109 -7.96 -7.40 -15.57
CA ALA A 109 -9.10 -6.69 -16.15
C ALA A 109 -9.79 -7.53 -17.24
N THR A 110 -9.03 -8.20 -18.10
CA THR A 110 -9.57 -9.16 -19.09
C THR A 110 -10.28 -10.33 -18.42
N ILE A 111 -9.69 -10.93 -17.38
CA ILE A 111 -10.34 -12.01 -16.63
C ILE A 111 -11.67 -11.52 -16.04
N SER A 112 -11.70 -10.35 -15.41
CA SER A 112 -12.92 -9.79 -14.84
C SER A 112 -13.97 -9.47 -15.90
N GLN A 113 -13.55 -8.96 -17.07
CA GLN A 113 -14.46 -8.74 -18.20
C GLN A 113 -15.11 -10.04 -18.68
N LEU A 114 -14.34 -11.13 -18.76
CA LEU A 114 -14.84 -12.44 -19.15
C LEU A 114 -15.80 -13.01 -18.10
N LEU A 115 -15.47 -12.89 -16.81
CA LEU A 115 -16.35 -13.33 -15.72
C LEU A 115 -17.69 -12.59 -15.76
N PHE A 116 -17.68 -11.29 -16.02
CA PHE A 116 -18.90 -10.51 -16.20
C PHE A 116 -19.68 -10.92 -17.46
N PHE A 117 -19.01 -11.04 -18.61
CA PHE A 117 -19.65 -11.41 -19.88
C PHE A 117 -20.41 -12.75 -19.78
N PHE A 118 -19.84 -13.73 -19.08
CA PHE A 118 -20.47 -15.04 -18.88
C PHE A 118 -21.48 -15.08 -17.72
N ASN A 119 -21.81 -13.93 -17.13
CA ASN A 119 -22.74 -13.80 -16.01
C ASN A 119 -22.34 -14.64 -14.77
N LEU A 120 -21.04 -14.67 -14.45
CA LEU A 120 -20.53 -15.45 -13.32
C LEU A 120 -20.46 -14.64 -12.03
N TYR A 121 -20.48 -13.31 -12.10
CA TYR A 121 -20.46 -12.48 -10.90
C TYR A 121 -21.80 -12.51 -10.16
N ASN A 122 -21.71 -12.62 -8.84
CA ASN A 122 -22.83 -12.52 -7.90
C ASN A 122 -22.87 -11.13 -7.23
N TRP A 123 -22.25 -10.13 -7.86
CA TRP A 123 -22.16 -8.77 -7.36
C TRP A 123 -22.97 -7.82 -8.23
N THR A 124 -23.68 -6.88 -7.60
CA THR A 124 -24.43 -5.83 -8.29
C THR A 124 -23.54 -4.65 -8.61
N PHE A 125 -23.25 -4.46 -9.89
CA PHE A 125 -22.50 -3.31 -10.39
C PHE A 125 -23.42 -2.12 -10.62
N ASP A 126 -22.89 -0.90 -10.44
CA ASP A 126 -23.61 0.35 -10.70
C ASP A 126 -24.03 0.44 -12.18
N GLU A 127 -25.23 0.95 -12.46
CA GLU A 127 -25.71 1.14 -13.84
C GLU A 127 -24.83 2.15 -14.60
N ASP A 128 -24.37 3.19 -13.91
CA ASP A 128 -23.46 4.21 -14.48
C ASP A 128 -22.10 3.61 -14.86
N LEU A 129 -21.66 2.57 -14.15
CA LEU A 129 -20.46 1.80 -14.47
C LEU A 129 -20.65 0.96 -15.74
N LEU A 130 -21.80 0.28 -15.83
CA LEU A 130 -22.10 -0.64 -16.92
C LEU A 130 -22.35 0.09 -18.23
N LYS A 131 -22.91 1.31 -18.20
CA LYS A 131 -23.24 2.10 -19.41
C LYS A 131 -24.03 1.27 -20.44
N GLY A 132 -24.95 0.44 -19.96
CA GLY A 132 -25.76 -0.47 -20.78
C GLY A 132 -25.09 -1.80 -21.19
N LEU A 133 -23.92 -2.14 -20.63
CA LEU A 133 -23.32 -3.47 -20.80
C LEU A 133 -24.16 -4.54 -20.13
N GLU A 134 -24.47 -5.59 -20.89
CA GLU A 134 -25.23 -6.74 -20.41
C GLU A 134 -24.47 -8.05 -20.69
N PRO A 135 -24.50 -9.02 -19.76
CA PRO A 135 -23.91 -10.33 -20.01
C PRO A 135 -24.43 -11.01 -21.28
N TRP A 136 -23.59 -11.80 -21.93
CA TRP A 136 -23.88 -12.56 -23.16
C TRP A 136 -24.28 -11.71 -24.40
N LYS A 137 -24.27 -10.38 -24.30
CA LYS A 137 -24.65 -9.47 -25.39
C LYS A 137 -23.47 -8.64 -25.87
N ALA A 138 -23.53 -8.19 -27.12
CA ALA A 138 -22.59 -7.24 -27.73
C ALA A 138 -21.11 -7.45 -27.35
N PRO A 139 -20.49 -8.61 -27.66
CA PRO A 139 -19.11 -8.92 -27.22
C PRO A 139 -18.08 -7.85 -27.62
N TRP A 140 -18.30 -7.14 -28.72
CA TRP A 140 -17.45 -6.03 -29.13
C TRP A 140 -17.53 -4.83 -28.18
N ALA A 141 -18.71 -4.53 -27.62
CA ALA A 141 -18.88 -3.48 -26.62
C ALA A 141 -18.09 -3.80 -25.33
N HIS A 142 -17.99 -5.08 -24.95
CA HIS A 142 -17.15 -5.49 -23.82
C HIS A 142 -15.65 -5.28 -24.09
N ILE A 143 -15.19 -5.54 -25.32
CA ILE A 143 -13.80 -5.33 -25.72
C ILE A 143 -13.50 -3.82 -25.76
N GLU A 144 -14.40 -3.03 -26.34
CA GLU A 144 -14.30 -1.57 -26.39
C GLU A 144 -14.25 -0.96 -24.99
N TRP A 145 -15.16 -1.38 -24.11
CA TRP A 145 -15.17 -0.92 -22.71
C TRP A 145 -13.86 -1.25 -22.00
N LEU A 146 -13.34 -2.48 -22.16
CA LEU A 146 -12.05 -2.87 -21.57
C LEU A 146 -10.90 -2.03 -22.11
N PHE A 147 -10.89 -1.76 -23.42
CA PHE A 147 -9.88 -0.92 -24.05
C PHE A 147 -9.94 0.51 -23.49
N LEU A 148 -11.12 1.12 -23.44
CA LEU A 148 -11.34 2.46 -22.89
C LEU A 148 -10.90 2.54 -21.42
N TYR A 149 -11.36 1.59 -20.60
CA TYR A 149 -10.97 1.46 -19.19
C TYR A 149 -9.44 1.42 -19.02
N MET A 150 -8.73 0.66 -19.86
CA MET A 150 -7.27 0.59 -19.83
C MET A 150 -6.61 1.89 -20.31
N THR A 151 -7.15 2.56 -21.33
CA THR A 151 -6.60 3.85 -21.81
C THR A 151 -6.82 4.98 -20.80
N ASP A 152 -7.97 5.02 -20.14
CA ASP A 152 -8.26 5.99 -19.08
C ASP A 152 -7.37 5.77 -17.87
N SER A 153 -7.13 4.51 -17.51
CA SER A 153 -6.18 4.13 -16.47
C SER A 153 -4.74 4.54 -16.79
N LEU A 154 -4.37 4.71 -18.07
CA LEU A 154 -3.04 5.19 -18.47
C LEU A 154 -2.91 6.73 -18.41
N ASN A 155 -4.03 7.47 -18.33
CA ASN A 155 -4.02 8.93 -18.25
C ASN A 155 -3.66 9.41 -16.83
N ILE A 156 -2.36 9.59 -16.59
CA ILE A 156 -1.82 10.05 -15.30
C ILE A 156 -1.88 11.56 -15.08
N ILE A 157 -2.26 12.33 -16.09
CA ILE A 157 -2.29 13.81 -16.02
C ILE A 157 -3.68 14.26 -15.61
N ALA A 158 -4.68 13.86 -16.38
CA ALA A 158 -6.08 14.15 -16.13
C ALA A 158 -6.76 12.83 -15.77
N PHE A 159 -6.79 12.51 -14.46
CA PHE A 159 -7.43 11.28 -14.01
C PHE A 159 -8.90 11.26 -14.42
N ALA A 160 -9.24 10.34 -15.31
CA ALA A 160 -10.61 9.93 -15.56
C ALA A 160 -10.88 8.75 -14.62
N TYR A 161 -11.61 9.00 -13.53
CA TYR A 161 -12.09 7.89 -12.70
C TYR A 161 -13.28 7.26 -13.42
N ASN A 162 -12.99 6.28 -14.26
CA ASN A 162 -13.99 5.38 -14.79
C ASN A 162 -13.97 4.17 -13.88
N GLY A 163 -15.06 3.96 -13.12
CA GLY A 163 -15.20 2.76 -12.30
C GLY A 163 -14.91 1.51 -13.15
N GLY A 164 -14.50 0.42 -12.51
CA GLY A 164 -14.28 -0.85 -13.20
C GLY A 164 -14.73 -2.03 -12.36
N PHE A 165 -14.80 -3.22 -12.97
CA PHE A 165 -15.10 -4.45 -12.24
C PHE A 165 -14.12 -4.76 -11.11
N ASN A 166 -12.93 -4.16 -11.16
CA ASN A 166 -11.92 -4.22 -10.13
C ASN A 166 -11.76 -2.82 -9.54
N GLY A 167 -12.63 -2.46 -8.60
CA GLY A 167 -12.69 -1.13 -8.02
C GLY A 167 -11.37 -0.69 -7.43
N GLN A 168 -10.57 -1.59 -6.86
CA GLN A 168 -9.26 -1.29 -6.27
C GLN A 168 -8.18 -0.79 -7.26
N LEU A 169 -8.36 -0.98 -8.57
CA LEU A 169 -7.32 -0.66 -9.56
C LEU A 169 -7.18 0.84 -9.84
N TRP A 170 -8.04 1.69 -9.30
CA TRP A 170 -7.90 3.16 -9.38
C TRP A 170 -6.57 3.66 -8.84
N THR A 171 -5.91 2.89 -7.96
CA THR A 171 -4.60 3.25 -7.41
C THR A 171 -3.45 3.11 -8.41
N MET A 172 -3.62 2.37 -9.52
CA MET A 172 -2.58 2.13 -10.53
C MET A 172 -2.13 3.42 -11.25
N PRO A 173 -3.03 4.28 -11.76
CA PRO A 173 -2.64 5.59 -12.31
C PRO A 173 -1.95 6.48 -11.28
N VAL A 174 -2.40 6.47 -10.02
CA VAL A 174 -1.78 7.22 -8.92
C VAL A 174 -0.35 6.73 -8.66
N GLU A 175 -0.15 5.41 -8.60
CA GLU A 175 1.16 4.77 -8.46
C GLU A 175 2.10 5.13 -9.61
N PHE A 176 1.59 5.14 -10.85
CA PHE A 176 2.39 5.49 -12.02
C PHE A 176 2.76 6.99 -12.03
N ARG A 177 1.81 7.88 -11.73
CA ARG A 177 2.03 9.33 -11.58
C ARG A 177 3.12 9.63 -10.54
N GLY A 178 2.96 9.11 -9.33
CA GLY A 178 3.91 9.35 -8.23
C GLY A 178 5.30 8.79 -8.52
N SER A 179 5.40 7.68 -9.25
CA SER A 179 6.68 7.14 -9.72
C SER A 179 7.40 8.10 -10.66
N ASN A 180 6.68 8.70 -11.61
CA ASN A 180 7.25 9.67 -12.54
C ASN A 180 7.73 10.94 -11.83
N VAL A 181 6.99 11.43 -10.83
CA VAL A 181 7.44 12.54 -9.97
C VAL A 181 8.77 12.20 -9.29
N VAL A 182 8.89 11.00 -8.71
CA VAL A 182 10.14 10.55 -8.08
C VAL A 182 11.28 10.45 -9.10
N PHE A 183 11.04 9.93 -10.30
CA PHE A 183 12.07 9.83 -11.34
C PHE A 183 12.59 11.20 -11.77
N VAL A 184 11.69 12.18 -11.97
CA VAL A 184 12.07 13.57 -12.27
C VAL A 184 12.90 14.16 -11.14
N LEU A 185 12.49 13.96 -9.88
CA LEU A 185 13.24 14.46 -8.72
C LEU A 185 14.61 13.79 -8.57
N LEU A 186 14.74 12.50 -8.88
CA LEU A 186 16.04 11.80 -8.85
C LEU A 186 17.01 12.42 -9.86
N VAL A 187 16.56 12.74 -11.08
CA VAL A 187 17.38 13.43 -12.09
C VAL A 187 17.70 14.86 -11.65
N ALA A 188 16.70 15.63 -11.25
CA ALA A 188 16.87 17.04 -10.85
C ALA A 188 17.82 17.22 -9.66
N LEU A 189 17.77 16.30 -8.69
CA LEU A 189 18.57 16.34 -7.47
C LEU A 189 19.88 15.55 -7.60
N ALA A 190 20.24 15.07 -8.79
CA ALA A 190 21.45 14.26 -9.02
C ALA A 190 22.71 15.01 -8.58
N ALA A 191 22.85 16.27 -9.00
CA ALA A 191 23.99 17.14 -8.72
C ALA A 191 23.92 17.86 -7.36
N TRP A 192 22.80 17.74 -6.63
CA TRP A 192 22.61 18.47 -5.38
C TRP A 192 23.42 17.88 -4.23
N ARG A 193 23.93 18.75 -3.35
CA ARG A 193 24.61 18.33 -2.11
C ARG A 193 23.65 17.50 -1.23
N PRO A 194 24.11 16.39 -0.59
CA PRO A 194 23.25 15.52 0.22
C PRO A 194 22.44 16.25 1.29
N LYS A 195 23.07 17.19 2.01
CA LYS A 195 22.39 17.98 3.07
C LYS A 195 21.23 18.81 2.52
N LEU A 196 21.36 19.38 1.32
CA LEU A 196 20.30 20.19 0.71
C LEU A 196 19.10 19.33 0.30
N ARG A 197 19.35 18.11 -0.21
CA ARG A 197 18.28 17.15 -0.55
C ARG A 197 17.42 16.80 0.67
N LEU A 198 18.08 16.60 1.83
CA LEU A 198 17.40 16.24 3.08
C LEU A 198 16.50 17.36 3.63
N TRP A 199 16.74 18.62 3.26
CA TRP A 199 15.84 19.74 3.59
C TRP A 199 14.80 19.99 2.51
N PHE A 200 15.20 19.93 1.25
CA PHE A 200 14.33 20.23 0.11
C PHE A 200 13.17 19.23 -0.02
N LEU A 201 13.43 17.92 0.11
CA LEU A 201 12.40 16.89 -0.10
C LEU A 201 11.24 16.97 0.93
N PRO A 202 11.49 17.14 2.25
CA PRO A 202 10.42 17.41 3.21
C PRO A 202 9.66 18.70 2.93
N LEU A 203 10.35 19.79 2.56
CA LEU A 203 9.67 21.06 2.26
C LEU A 203 8.77 20.93 1.02
N LEU A 204 9.26 20.28 -0.03
CA LEU A 204 8.49 20.05 -1.24
C LEU A 204 7.29 19.13 -0.99
N SER A 205 7.46 18.05 -0.23
CA SER A 205 6.33 17.18 0.13
C SER A 205 5.28 17.95 0.93
N LEU A 206 5.67 18.72 1.96
CA LEU A 206 4.74 19.54 2.74
C LEU A 206 4.01 20.59 1.89
N TYR A 207 4.66 21.14 0.87
CA TYR A 207 3.99 21.99 -0.12
C TYR A 207 2.87 21.25 -0.86
N PHE A 208 3.12 20.03 -1.35
CA PHE A 208 2.07 19.23 -1.99
C PHE A 208 0.94 18.84 -1.03
N LEU A 209 1.27 18.51 0.22
CA LEU A 209 0.28 18.25 1.26
C LEU A 209 -0.59 19.49 1.54
N TRP A 210 0.01 20.68 1.56
CA TRP A 210 -0.72 21.95 1.72
C TRP A 210 -1.74 22.19 0.61
N TYR A 211 -1.49 21.70 -0.60
CA TYR A 211 -2.43 21.73 -1.73
C TYR A 211 -3.43 20.56 -1.75
N GLY A 212 -3.36 19.63 -0.79
CA GLY A 212 -4.24 18.46 -0.74
C GLY A 212 -3.79 17.28 -1.63
N LEU A 213 -2.59 17.35 -2.22
CA LEU A 213 -2.02 16.32 -3.09
C LEU A 213 -1.31 15.25 -2.27
N TRP A 214 -2.11 14.47 -1.54
CA TRP A 214 -1.68 13.46 -0.57
C TRP A 214 -0.79 12.37 -1.19
N ASP A 215 -1.09 11.93 -2.42
CA ASP A 215 -0.35 10.88 -3.11
C ASP A 215 1.06 11.34 -3.47
N THR A 216 1.18 12.55 -4.01
CA THR A 216 2.46 13.18 -4.36
C THR A 216 3.30 13.43 -3.11
N PHE A 217 2.67 13.89 -2.02
CA PHE A 217 3.33 13.96 -0.71
C PHE A 217 3.90 12.59 -0.30
N GLY A 218 3.09 11.53 -0.37
CA GLY A 218 3.49 10.19 0.04
C GLY A 218 4.73 9.68 -0.72
N PHE A 219 4.73 9.81 -2.04
CA PHE A 219 5.85 9.40 -2.89
C PHE A 219 7.14 10.19 -2.59
N ILE A 220 7.04 11.52 -2.47
CA ILE A 220 8.21 12.38 -2.17
C ILE A 220 8.72 12.10 -0.75
N TRP A 221 7.84 11.84 0.21
CA TRP A 221 8.23 11.45 1.57
C TRP A 221 8.94 10.09 1.58
N GLY A 222 8.47 9.12 0.79
CA GLY A 222 9.15 7.85 0.58
C GLY A 222 10.55 8.03 0.00
N LEU A 223 10.72 8.91 -1.00
CA LEU A 223 12.03 9.29 -1.55
C LEU A 223 12.93 9.93 -0.48
N PHE A 224 12.40 10.83 0.35
CA PHE A 224 13.13 11.43 1.48
C PHE A 224 13.63 10.37 2.46
N LEU A 225 12.79 9.41 2.85
CA LEU A 225 13.19 8.32 3.75
C LEU A 225 14.28 7.44 3.11
N ALA A 226 14.19 7.18 1.80
CA ALA A 226 15.22 6.43 1.09
C ALA A 226 16.55 7.20 0.99
N GLU A 227 16.49 8.52 0.82
CA GLU A 227 17.64 9.42 0.80
C GLU A 227 18.36 9.43 2.15
N ARG A 228 17.61 9.47 3.26
CA ARG A 228 18.15 9.31 4.61
C ARG A 228 18.83 7.96 4.81
N ALA A 229 18.16 6.88 4.41
CA ALA A 229 18.71 5.53 4.54
C ALA A 229 19.98 5.33 3.71
N ALA A 230 20.02 5.89 2.49
CA ALA A 230 21.20 5.86 1.64
C ALA A 230 22.35 6.68 2.23
N ALA A 231 22.08 7.82 2.85
CA ALA A 231 23.08 8.66 3.51
C ALA A 231 23.65 8.02 4.79
N ALA A 232 22.85 7.21 5.49
CA ALA A 232 23.26 6.52 6.72
C ALA A 232 24.16 5.29 6.46
N THR A 233 24.16 4.74 5.23
CA THR A 233 25.01 3.60 4.88
C THR A 233 26.42 4.13 4.56
N PRO A 234 27.46 3.84 5.36
CA PRO A 234 28.82 4.25 5.03
C PRO A 234 29.22 3.60 3.71
N THR A 235 29.72 4.40 2.78
CA THR A 235 30.35 3.90 1.57
C THR A 235 31.59 3.13 2.00
N ILE A 236 31.51 1.80 2.10
CA ILE A 236 32.71 0.98 2.17
C ILE A 236 33.46 1.29 0.87
N GLY A 237 34.59 1.97 1.00
CA GLY A 237 35.38 2.43 -0.13
C GLY A 237 35.71 1.26 -1.05
N ASN A 238 35.61 1.52 -2.36
CA ASN A 238 36.17 0.68 -3.40
C ASN A 238 37.69 0.55 -3.18
N GLY A 239 38.11 -0.52 -2.51
CA GLY A 239 39.43 -1.12 -2.67
C GLY A 239 39.29 -2.26 -3.66
N SER A 240 39.91 -2.12 -4.83
CA SER A 240 40.08 -3.20 -5.79
C SER A 240 40.80 -4.39 -5.13
N THR A 241 40.12 -5.50 -4.93
CA THR A 241 40.79 -6.80 -4.84
C THR A 241 39.84 -7.90 -5.31
N GLN A 242 40.26 -8.58 -6.38
CA GLN A 242 39.68 -9.83 -6.86
C GLN A 242 39.58 -10.81 -5.69
N THR A 243 38.41 -11.40 -5.48
CA THR A 243 38.23 -12.48 -4.49
C THR A 243 38.20 -13.81 -5.24
N THR A 244 39.36 -14.47 -5.32
CA THR A 244 39.44 -15.93 -5.37
C THR A 244 39.01 -16.50 -4.03
N ALA A 245 38.20 -17.55 -4.07
CA ALA A 245 37.72 -18.29 -2.92
C ALA A 245 38.86 -18.99 -2.17
N THR A 246 38.84 -18.95 -0.83
CA THR A 246 39.15 -20.07 0.09
C THR A 246 38.78 -19.73 1.54
N ASN A 247 38.55 -20.79 2.31
CA ASN A 247 37.95 -20.93 3.63
C ASN A 247 38.65 -20.26 4.84
N ASP A 248 37.86 -20.22 5.94
CA ASP A 248 38.20 -20.30 7.38
C ASP A 248 39.08 -19.20 8.02
N ASP A 249 38.43 -18.34 8.83
CA ASP A 249 38.63 -18.33 10.30
C ASP A 249 37.95 -17.10 10.93
N GLU A 250 37.02 -17.38 11.84
CA GLU A 250 36.34 -16.44 12.71
C GLU A 250 37.32 -15.95 13.79
N LYS A 251 37.90 -14.76 13.63
CA LYS A 251 38.67 -14.07 14.69
C LYS A 251 38.05 -12.72 15.03
N LEU A 252 37.52 -12.66 16.26
CA LEU A 252 37.01 -11.48 16.96
C LEU A 252 38.05 -10.34 16.97
N PRO A 253 37.68 -9.08 16.69
CA PRO A 253 38.59 -7.97 16.86
C PRO A 253 38.70 -7.58 18.35
N PHE A 254 39.93 -7.66 18.87
CA PHE A 254 40.37 -7.06 20.13
C PHE A 254 40.03 -5.56 20.16
N PHE A 255 39.32 -5.12 21.20
CA PHE A 255 39.06 -3.70 21.46
C PHE A 255 40.25 -3.05 22.20
N PRO A 256 40.91 -2.02 21.66
CA PRO A 256 41.77 -1.17 22.47
C PRO A 256 40.90 -0.29 23.37
N LEU A 257 41.13 -0.37 24.68
CA LEU A 257 40.54 0.50 25.71
C LEU A 257 40.99 1.96 25.49
N SER A 258 40.18 2.72 24.75
CA SER A 258 40.35 4.16 24.58
C SER A 258 39.66 4.93 25.71
N ARG A 259 40.39 5.87 26.33
CA ARG A 259 39.96 6.73 27.44
C ARG A 259 38.61 7.40 27.14
N SER A 260 37.68 7.22 28.06
CA SER A 260 36.28 7.62 27.93
C SER A 260 36.09 9.14 27.88
N ASN A 261 35.60 9.65 26.74
CA ASN A 261 35.00 10.98 26.67
C ASN A 261 33.57 10.94 27.23
N TRP A 262 33.41 11.11 28.54
CA TRP A 262 32.09 11.13 29.23
C TRP A 262 31.12 12.14 28.59
N LYS A 263 31.61 13.29 28.14
CA LYS A 263 30.79 14.26 27.39
C LYS A 263 30.21 13.69 26.09
N SER A 264 31.00 12.93 25.31
CA SER A 264 30.52 12.24 24.11
C SER A 264 29.51 11.13 24.44
N ARG A 265 29.70 10.42 25.57
CA ARG A 265 28.75 9.41 26.07
C ARG A 265 27.42 10.03 26.51
N LEU A 266 27.44 11.21 27.13
CA LEU A 266 26.24 11.92 27.57
C LEU A 266 25.46 12.51 26.38
N LEU A 267 26.17 13.10 25.40
CA LEU A 267 25.61 13.60 24.14
C LEU A 267 25.05 12.44 23.29
N ASN A 268 25.75 11.30 23.19
CA ASN A 268 25.22 10.10 22.54
C ASN A 268 24.00 9.54 23.28
N ARG A 269 23.99 9.55 24.61
CA ARG A 269 22.84 9.07 25.40
C ARG A 269 21.62 9.97 25.24
N LYS A 270 21.80 11.30 25.20
CA LYS A 270 20.72 12.26 24.92
C LYS A 270 20.18 12.14 23.48
N ASN A 271 21.06 12.04 22.48
CA ASN A 271 20.64 11.84 21.08
C ASN A 271 19.97 10.49 20.87
N PHE A 272 20.43 9.44 21.56
CA PHE A 272 19.81 8.12 21.54
C PHE A 272 18.43 8.11 22.22
N THR A 273 18.28 8.77 23.37
CA THR A 273 16.98 8.90 24.04
C THR A 273 16.00 9.76 23.23
N LEU A 274 16.45 10.88 22.66
CA LEU A 274 15.63 11.75 21.81
C LEU A 274 15.17 11.00 20.55
N GLY A 275 16.06 10.27 19.89
CA GLY A 275 15.72 9.43 18.73
C GLY A 275 14.65 8.40 19.06
N ARG A 276 14.77 7.71 20.21
CA ARG A 276 13.75 6.75 20.67
C ARG A 276 12.40 7.42 20.94
N ILE A 277 12.38 8.57 21.60
CA ILE A 277 11.16 9.33 21.87
C ILE A 277 10.48 9.73 20.56
N THR A 278 11.23 10.32 19.62
CA THR A 278 10.70 10.71 18.30
C THR A 278 10.12 9.51 17.56
N THR A 279 10.81 8.37 17.58
CA THR A 279 10.34 7.13 16.94
C THR A 279 9.07 6.60 17.58
N THR A 280 8.98 6.59 18.92
CA THR A 280 7.78 6.16 19.63
C THR A 280 6.60 7.08 19.38
N ILE A 281 6.79 8.41 19.43
CA ILE A 281 5.74 9.40 19.14
C ILE A 281 5.28 9.24 17.68
N SER A 282 6.22 9.14 16.73
CA SER A 282 5.90 8.92 15.31
C SER A 282 5.12 7.64 15.10
N PHE A 283 5.46 6.55 15.80
CA PHE A 283 4.74 5.29 15.70
C PHE A 283 3.31 5.42 16.24
N LEU A 284 3.13 5.93 17.46
CA LEU A 284 1.82 6.05 18.09
C LEU A 284 0.90 7.01 17.33
N LEU A 285 1.41 8.19 16.97
CA LEU A 285 0.65 9.17 16.20
C LEU A 285 0.36 8.64 14.79
N GLY A 286 1.37 8.07 14.12
CA GLY A 286 1.22 7.50 12.79
C GLY A 286 0.15 6.42 12.75
N TYR A 287 0.19 5.49 13.70
CA TYR A 287 -0.80 4.44 13.86
C TYR A 287 -2.21 5.01 14.12
N HIS A 288 -2.33 5.98 15.02
CA HIS A 288 -3.60 6.62 15.35
C HIS A 288 -4.23 7.32 14.13
N LEU A 289 -3.45 8.03 13.32
CA LEU A 289 -3.92 8.70 12.11
C LEU A 289 -4.35 7.70 11.00
N LEU A 290 -3.69 6.55 10.91
CA LEU A 290 -4.12 5.48 9.99
C LEU A 290 -5.45 4.83 10.40
N CYS A 291 -5.83 4.97 11.68
CA CYS A 291 -7.15 4.57 12.15
C CYS A 291 -8.23 5.64 11.90
N LEU A 292 -7.93 6.78 11.26
CA LEU A 292 -8.96 7.76 10.93
C LEU A 292 -10.01 7.12 10.00
N GLY A 293 -11.28 7.23 10.37
CA GLY A 293 -12.39 6.69 9.59
C GLY A 293 -12.75 7.46 8.34
N ASP A 294 -13.84 7.04 7.72
CA ASP A 294 -14.46 7.73 6.59
C ASP A 294 -15.85 8.25 6.99
N ASP A 295 -15.87 9.00 8.09
CA ASP A 295 -17.11 9.40 8.79
C ASP A 295 -17.77 10.65 8.20
N GLY A 296 -17.27 11.17 7.08
CA GLY A 296 -17.69 12.44 6.49
C GLY A 296 -17.21 13.68 7.24
N LYS A 297 -16.67 13.53 8.47
CA LYS A 297 -16.15 14.59 9.32
C LYS A 297 -15.19 14.05 10.38
N LEU A 298 -14.46 14.95 11.03
CA LEU A 298 -13.62 14.59 12.17
C LEU A 298 -14.48 14.19 13.38
N THR A 299 -14.37 12.94 13.81
CA THR A 299 -14.98 12.44 15.04
C THR A 299 -14.27 12.97 16.28
N PRO A 300 -14.87 12.90 17.49
CA PRO A 300 -14.32 13.53 18.69
C PRO A 300 -12.84 13.18 18.99
N GLY A 301 -12.42 11.95 18.71
CA GLY A 301 -11.03 11.52 18.88
C GLY A 301 -10.02 12.22 17.95
N TYR A 302 -10.49 12.84 16.87
CA TYR A 302 -9.69 13.48 15.83
C TYR A 302 -9.95 14.98 15.69
N GLN A 303 -10.87 15.56 16.48
CA GLN A 303 -11.22 16.98 16.37
C GLN A 303 -10.03 17.93 16.55
N TRP A 304 -9.02 17.53 17.31
CA TRP A 304 -7.78 18.31 17.49
C TRP A 304 -7.02 18.55 16.18
N LEU A 305 -7.23 17.72 15.15
CA LEU A 305 -6.65 17.90 13.82
C LEU A 305 -7.19 19.15 13.11
N SER A 306 -8.38 19.63 13.48
CA SER A 306 -8.98 20.83 12.89
C SER A 306 -8.11 22.08 13.05
N VAL A 307 -7.30 22.15 14.10
CA VAL A 307 -6.35 23.25 14.35
C VAL A 307 -5.27 23.32 13.27
N PHE A 308 -4.95 22.19 12.65
CA PHE A 308 -3.89 22.07 11.65
C PHE A 308 -4.42 22.01 10.21
N HIS A 309 -5.72 22.25 10.00
CA HIS A 309 -6.34 22.24 8.67
C HIS A 309 -5.87 23.42 7.81
N PRO A 310 -5.21 23.17 6.67
CA PRO A 310 -4.99 24.20 5.67
C PRO A 310 -6.30 24.65 5.03
N ALA A 311 -6.50 25.96 4.90
CA ALA A 311 -7.63 26.54 4.17
C ALA A 311 -7.75 26.03 2.70
N LYS A 312 -6.62 25.60 2.10
CA LYS A 312 -6.59 25.02 0.75
C LYS A 312 -7.32 23.69 0.62
N TRP A 313 -7.57 22.96 1.72
CA TRP A 313 -8.35 21.73 1.68
C TRP A 313 -9.86 22.00 1.54
N ARG A 314 -10.29 23.28 1.63
CA ARG A 314 -11.66 23.75 1.35
C ARG A 314 -12.76 22.98 2.10
N ASP A 315 -12.44 22.49 3.29
CA ASP A 315 -13.32 21.63 4.09
C ASP A 315 -13.85 20.40 3.35
N ASP A 316 -13.16 19.98 2.28
CA ASP A 316 -13.47 18.79 1.52
C ASP A 316 -13.00 17.55 2.29
N TRP A 317 -13.97 16.78 2.78
CA TRP A 317 -13.69 15.56 3.53
C TRP A 317 -12.82 14.58 2.74
N GLN A 318 -13.04 14.47 1.42
CA GLN A 318 -12.24 13.61 0.56
C GLN A 318 -10.77 14.04 0.59
N VAL A 319 -10.47 15.33 0.61
CA VAL A 319 -9.08 15.79 0.76
C VAL A 319 -8.55 15.57 2.18
N ILE A 320 -9.34 15.93 3.20
CA ILE A 320 -8.93 15.89 4.61
C ILE A 320 -8.52 14.48 5.06
N HIS A 321 -9.38 13.49 4.84
CA HIS A 321 -9.15 12.14 5.36
C HIS A 321 -7.93 11.48 4.69
N TRP A 322 -7.72 11.69 3.38
CA TRP A 322 -6.54 11.20 2.66
C TRP A 322 -5.25 11.89 3.13
N CYS A 323 -5.29 13.20 3.35
CA CYS A 323 -4.13 13.95 3.83
C CYS A 323 -3.67 13.49 5.22
N TRP A 324 -4.61 13.30 6.16
CA TRP A 324 -4.25 12.82 7.49
C TRP A 324 -3.76 11.38 7.50
N LYS A 325 -4.37 10.51 6.69
CA LYS A 325 -3.91 9.11 6.52
C LYS A 325 -2.49 9.05 5.95
N VAL A 326 -2.14 9.88 4.96
CA VAL A 326 -0.79 9.87 4.39
C VAL A 326 0.26 10.44 5.34
N VAL A 327 -0.09 11.44 6.17
CA VAL A 327 0.77 11.88 7.29
C VAL A 327 0.99 10.72 8.26
N GLY A 328 -0.08 9.97 8.57
CA GLY A 328 0.00 8.74 9.37
C GLY A 328 0.97 7.71 8.78
N SER A 329 0.86 7.45 7.47
CA SER A 329 1.75 6.55 6.72
C SER A 329 3.21 7.01 6.77
N ALA A 330 3.45 8.30 6.54
CA ALA A 330 4.78 8.91 6.56
C ALA A 330 5.48 8.72 7.92
N LEU A 331 4.74 8.95 9.01
CA LEU A 331 5.23 8.77 10.38
C LEU A 331 5.43 7.29 10.74
N LEU A 332 4.52 6.41 10.32
CA LEU A 332 4.62 4.97 10.58
C LEU A 332 5.83 4.35 9.87
N VAL A 333 6.00 4.62 8.57
CA VAL A 333 7.13 4.08 7.79
C VAL A 333 8.45 4.63 8.32
N TYR A 334 8.49 5.90 8.71
CA TYR A 334 9.64 6.48 9.40
C TYR A 334 9.98 5.73 10.68
N ALA A 335 9.01 5.55 11.58
CA ALA A 335 9.24 4.91 12.87
C ALA A 335 9.70 3.45 12.75
N ILE A 336 9.09 2.68 11.83
CA ILE A 336 9.50 1.29 11.55
C ILE A 336 10.91 1.27 10.97
N GLY A 337 11.26 2.20 10.08
CA GLY A 337 12.60 2.31 9.50
C GLY A 337 13.72 2.54 10.53
N GLU A 338 13.43 3.28 11.61
CA GLU A 338 14.39 3.66 12.65
C GLU A 338 14.50 2.65 13.82
N SER A 339 13.55 1.70 13.95
CA SER A 339 13.50 0.77 15.09
C SER A 339 13.53 -0.70 14.67
N PRO A 340 14.64 -1.43 14.95
CA PRO A 340 14.70 -2.87 14.72
C PRO A 340 13.63 -3.66 15.47
N LEU A 341 13.18 -3.17 16.63
CA LEU A 341 12.10 -3.81 17.41
C LEU A 341 10.77 -3.75 16.65
N LEU A 342 10.44 -2.59 16.06
CA LEU A 342 9.24 -2.42 15.25
C LEU A 342 9.32 -3.21 13.93
N GLN A 343 10.52 -3.52 13.44
CA GLN A 343 10.72 -4.35 12.23
C GLN A 343 10.48 -5.84 12.46
N ARG A 344 10.58 -6.34 13.71
CA ARG A 344 10.53 -7.79 14.01
C ARG A 344 9.28 -8.50 13.46
N PRO A 345 8.04 -7.99 13.66
CA PRO A 345 6.85 -8.66 13.16
C PRO A 345 6.85 -8.82 11.64
N PHE A 346 7.36 -7.81 10.93
CA PHE A 346 7.41 -7.78 9.47
C PHE A 346 8.43 -8.75 8.88
N ASN A 347 9.44 -9.17 9.65
CA ASN A 347 10.50 -10.06 9.20
C ASN A 347 10.19 -11.56 9.39
N THR A 348 9.01 -11.91 9.89
CA THR A 348 8.58 -13.31 10.06
C THR A 348 8.34 -13.98 8.71
N ARG A 349 8.56 -15.30 8.62
CA ARG A 349 8.39 -16.06 7.36
C ARG A 349 6.99 -15.90 6.73
N PRO A 350 5.88 -15.99 7.49
CA PRO A 350 4.54 -15.82 6.91
C PRO A 350 4.33 -14.42 6.34
N VAL A 351 4.80 -13.38 7.04
CA VAL A 351 4.65 -11.99 6.59
C VAL A 351 5.53 -11.68 5.38
N GLN A 352 6.73 -12.25 5.32
CA GLN A 352 7.59 -12.15 4.12
C GLN A 352 6.94 -12.84 2.91
N TYR A 353 6.26 -13.96 3.12
CA TYR A 353 5.50 -14.63 2.08
C TYR A 353 4.34 -13.76 1.57
N LEU A 354 3.57 -13.14 2.46
CA LEU A 354 2.56 -12.13 2.08
C LEU A 354 3.19 -10.99 1.28
N GLY A 355 4.38 -10.51 1.69
CA GLY A 355 5.14 -9.51 0.95
C GLY A 355 5.51 -9.92 -0.47
N LYS A 356 5.81 -11.22 -0.69
CA LYS A 356 6.11 -11.78 -2.01
C LYS A 356 4.89 -11.77 -2.94
N ILE A 357 3.71 -12.10 -2.43
CA ILE A 357 2.47 -12.20 -3.22
C ILE A 357 1.59 -10.95 -3.17
N SER A 358 1.98 -9.93 -2.39
CA SER A 358 1.17 -8.73 -2.08
C SER A 358 0.57 -8.02 -3.29
N PHE A 359 1.30 -7.89 -4.39
CA PHE A 359 0.77 -7.25 -5.60
C PHE A 359 -0.34 -8.09 -6.23
N SER A 360 -0.10 -9.39 -6.44
CA SER A 360 -1.11 -10.33 -6.93
C SER A 360 -2.31 -10.42 -5.98
N LEU A 361 -2.08 -10.42 -4.67
CA LEU A 361 -3.13 -10.40 -3.64
C LEU A 361 -4.04 -9.18 -3.81
N TYR A 362 -3.45 -8.01 -4.05
CA TYR A 362 -4.17 -6.77 -4.34
C TYR A 362 -4.97 -6.85 -5.66
N LEU A 363 -4.47 -7.55 -6.68
CA LEU A 363 -5.17 -7.66 -7.96
C LEU A 363 -6.38 -8.62 -7.90
N VAL A 364 -6.24 -9.79 -7.29
CA VAL A 364 -7.22 -10.88 -7.45
C VAL A 364 -8.39 -10.86 -6.48
N HIS A 365 -8.25 -10.22 -5.30
CA HIS A 365 -9.22 -10.40 -4.20
C HIS A 365 -10.64 -9.96 -4.54
N GLN A 366 -10.84 -8.78 -5.17
CA GLN A 366 -12.19 -8.31 -5.48
C GLN A 366 -12.91 -9.22 -6.47
N ALA A 367 -12.24 -9.68 -7.53
CA ALA A 367 -12.85 -10.61 -8.49
C ALA A 367 -13.30 -11.91 -7.82
N ILE A 368 -12.53 -12.42 -6.84
CA ILE A 368 -12.91 -13.61 -6.07
C ILE A 368 -14.11 -13.33 -5.17
N TYR A 369 -14.14 -12.16 -4.52
CA TYR A 369 -15.28 -11.78 -3.67
C TYR A 369 -16.55 -11.59 -4.48
N HIS A 370 -16.49 -10.90 -5.62
CA HIS A 370 -17.63 -10.76 -6.53
C HIS A 370 -18.13 -12.10 -7.07
N LEU A 371 -17.27 -13.11 -7.19
CA LEU A 371 -17.64 -14.44 -7.67
C LEU A 371 -18.24 -15.32 -6.56
N LEU A 372 -17.63 -15.35 -5.38
CA LEU A 372 -17.86 -16.43 -4.39
C LEU A 372 -18.38 -15.97 -3.04
N ARG A 373 -18.33 -14.67 -2.70
CA ARG A 373 -18.69 -14.19 -1.34
C ARG A 373 -20.13 -14.53 -0.99
N ASP A 374 -21.06 -14.03 -1.79
CA ASP A 374 -22.49 -14.10 -1.47
C ASP A 374 -23.01 -15.55 -1.53
N PRO A 375 -22.69 -16.38 -2.54
CA PRO A 375 -23.09 -17.78 -2.56
C PRO A 375 -22.59 -18.57 -1.34
N LEU A 376 -21.32 -18.39 -0.95
CA LEU A 376 -20.75 -19.12 0.17
C LEU A 376 -21.32 -18.65 1.51
N ARG A 377 -21.43 -17.34 1.73
CA ARG A 377 -22.03 -16.76 2.94
C ARG A 377 -23.47 -17.21 3.09
N ASN A 378 -24.26 -17.12 2.01
CA ASN A 378 -25.67 -17.49 2.03
C ASN A 378 -25.87 -18.98 2.30
N TYR A 379 -24.99 -19.83 1.77
CA TYR A 379 -25.00 -21.27 2.06
C TYR A 379 -24.69 -21.56 3.54
N LEU A 380 -23.67 -20.91 4.11
CA LEU A 380 -23.33 -21.09 5.54
C LEU A 380 -24.42 -20.56 6.47
N TRP A 381 -25.07 -19.46 6.12
CA TRP A 381 -26.26 -18.98 6.84
C TRP A 381 -27.40 -20.00 6.79
N LEU A 382 -27.70 -20.55 5.60
CA LEU A 382 -28.74 -21.55 5.42
C LEU A 382 -28.48 -22.79 6.29
N LEU A 383 -27.23 -23.24 6.39
CA LEU A 383 -26.85 -24.35 7.27
C LEU A 383 -27.04 -24.04 8.76
N GLY A 384 -26.79 -22.80 9.18
CA GLY A 384 -26.90 -22.39 10.59
C GLY A 384 -28.32 -22.08 11.04
N ASN A 385 -29.08 -21.35 10.20
CA ASN A 385 -30.38 -20.77 10.54
C ASN A 385 -31.56 -21.47 9.85
N GLY A 386 -31.34 -22.20 8.76
CA GLY A 386 -32.38 -22.91 8.00
C GLY A 386 -33.22 -22.03 7.06
N THR A 387 -32.91 -20.73 6.94
CA THR A 387 -33.62 -19.77 6.09
C THR A 387 -32.70 -19.18 5.01
N ALA A 388 -33.29 -18.55 4.00
CA ALA A 388 -32.52 -17.75 3.04
C ALA A 388 -31.92 -16.52 3.74
N TYR A 389 -30.71 -16.10 3.33
CA TYR A 389 -30.03 -14.95 3.94
C TYR A 389 -30.84 -13.66 3.71
N PRO A 390 -31.35 -13.01 4.77
CA PRO A 390 -32.24 -11.85 4.62
C PRO A 390 -31.49 -10.53 4.36
N GLY A 391 -30.16 -10.56 4.33
CA GLY A 391 -29.30 -9.36 4.31
C GLY A 391 -28.64 -9.11 5.66
N SER A 392 -27.52 -8.38 5.66
CA SER A 392 -26.66 -8.31 6.85
C SER A 392 -27.28 -7.62 8.06
N VAL A 393 -28.13 -6.62 7.86
CA VAL A 393 -28.79 -5.89 8.95
C VAL A 393 -29.80 -6.79 9.67
N GLU A 394 -30.67 -7.45 8.90
CA GLU A 394 -31.70 -8.34 9.46
C GLU A 394 -31.08 -9.62 10.03
N ALA A 395 -30.11 -10.22 9.34
CA ALA A 395 -29.40 -11.42 9.81
C ALA A 395 -28.71 -11.19 11.15
N ALA A 396 -28.05 -10.04 11.32
CA ALA A 396 -27.39 -9.69 12.58
C ALA A 396 -28.36 -9.42 13.73
N ALA A 397 -29.61 -9.03 13.44
CA ALA A 397 -30.63 -8.76 14.45
C ALA A 397 -31.42 -10.03 14.85
N THR A 398 -31.70 -10.90 13.89
CA THR A 398 -32.50 -12.12 14.09
C THR A 398 -31.70 -13.25 14.71
N ASP A 399 -30.50 -13.53 14.21
CA ASP A 399 -29.62 -14.57 14.73
C ASP A 399 -28.14 -14.14 14.62
N PRO A 400 -27.64 -13.41 15.63
CA PRO A 400 -26.25 -12.93 15.66
C PRO A 400 -25.21 -14.05 15.57
N MET A 401 -25.51 -15.24 16.10
CA MET A 401 -24.56 -16.35 16.09
C MET A 401 -24.38 -16.88 14.67
N SER A 402 -25.48 -17.20 13.99
CA SER A 402 -25.44 -17.66 12.60
C SER A 402 -24.85 -16.59 11.66
N PHE A 403 -25.12 -15.31 11.92
CA PHE A 403 -24.50 -14.20 11.19
C PHE A 403 -22.97 -14.23 11.33
N HIS A 404 -22.46 -14.28 12.56
CA HIS A 404 -21.02 -14.30 12.80
C HIS A 404 -20.36 -15.57 12.26
N VAL A 405 -20.99 -16.74 12.41
CA VAL A 405 -20.49 -17.99 11.83
C VAL A 405 -20.41 -17.88 10.30
N ALA A 406 -21.47 -17.41 9.63
CA ALA A 406 -21.51 -17.29 8.18
C ALA A 406 -20.40 -16.36 7.65
N TRP A 407 -20.22 -15.19 8.25
CA TRP A 407 -19.19 -14.21 7.85
C TRP A 407 -17.76 -14.68 8.18
N TRP A 408 -17.50 -15.17 9.38
CA TRP A 408 -16.13 -15.58 9.73
C TRP A 408 -15.71 -16.86 9.01
N ALA A 409 -16.60 -17.85 8.88
CA ALA A 409 -16.28 -19.08 8.16
C ALA A 409 -16.10 -18.84 6.66
N SER A 410 -16.98 -18.05 6.00
CA SER A 410 -16.74 -17.69 4.60
C SER A 410 -15.50 -16.81 4.42
N GLY A 411 -15.21 -15.91 5.36
CA GLY A 411 -13.98 -15.10 5.34
C GLY A 411 -12.70 -15.93 5.43
N ILE A 412 -12.67 -16.97 6.27
CA ILE A 412 -11.52 -17.91 6.36
C ILE A 412 -11.35 -18.69 5.06
N VAL A 413 -12.45 -19.24 4.52
CA VAL A 413 -12.43 -20.02 3.28
C VAL A 413 -11.99 -19.14 2.11
N LEU A 414 -12.62 -17.98 1.90
CA LEU A 414 -12.27 -17.09 0.80
C LEU A 414 -10.91 -16.43 0.98
N GLY A 415 -10.52 -16.08 2.21
CA GLY A 415 -9.16 -15.62 2.49
C GLY A 415 -8.10 -16.63 2.05
N THR A 416 -8.36 -17.92 2.30
CA THR A 416 -7.50 -19.01 1.83
C THR A 416 -7.50 -19.08 0.30
N VAL A 417 -8.67 -19.08 -0.35
CA VAL A 417 -8.80 -19.07 -1.82
C VAL A 417 -8.04 -17.90 -2.44
N VAL A 418 -8.19 -16.70 -1.88
CA VAL A 418 -7.51 -15.48 -2.32
C VAL A 418 -5.99 -15.60 -2.20
N VAL A 419 -5.47 -16.14 -1.10
CA VAL A 419 -4.01 -16.37 -0.93
C VAL A 419 -3.48 -17.39 -1.95
N TYR A 420 -4.21 -18.47 -2.21
CA TYR A 420 -3.83 -19.46 -3.24
C TYR A 420 -3.89 -18.87 -4.65
N ALA A 421 -4.96 -18.15 -4.99
CA ALA A 421 -5.09 -17.48 -6.27
C ALA A 421 -3.96 -16.45 -6.46
N ALA A 422 -3.65 -15.65 -5.44
CA ALA A 422 -2.55 -14.70 -5.47
C ALA A 422 -1.18 -15.39 -5.64
N HIS A 423 -0.98 -16.55 -5.03
CA HIS A 423 0.24 -17.35 -5.22
C HIS A 423 0.42 -17.77 -6.68
N TYR A 424 -0.59 -18.39 -7.28
CA TYR A 424 -0.52 -18.86 -8.66
C TYR A 424 -0.47 -17.70 -9.65
N TYR A 425 -1.21 -16.62 -9.40
CA TYR A 425 -1.14 -15.39 -10.19
C TYR A 425 0.28 -14.79 -10.16
N THR A 426 0.95 -14.81 -9.01
CA THR A 426 2.35 -14.36 -8.90
C THR A 426 3.28 -15.20 -9.78
N ILE A 427 3.11 -16.52 -9.77
CA ILE A 427 3.97 -17.45 -10.51
C ILE A 427 3.72 -17.36 -12.02
N TYR A 428 2.46 -17.41 -12.44
CA TYR A 428 2.09 -17.59 -13.84
C TYR A 428 1.85 -16.29 -14.59
N VAL A 429 1.51 -15.20 -13.89
CA VAL A 429 1.23 -13.90 -14.51
C VAL A 429 2.32 -12.90 -14.14
N ASP A 430 2.42 -12.49 -12.87
CA ASP A 430 3.31 -11.39 -12.46
C ASP A 430 4.78 -11.65 -12.84
N ASN A 431 5.34 -12.82 -12.48
CA ASN A 431 6.72 -13.16 -12.84
C ASN A 431 6.96 -13.19 -14.36
N LYS A 432 5.97 -13.62 -15.14
CA LYS A 432 6.06 -13.63 -16.62
C LYS A 432 5.99 -12.21 -17.18
N CYS A 433 5.13 -11.36 -16.66
CA CYS A 433 5.07 -9.93 -17.01
C CYS A 433 6.38 -9.21 -16.69
N VAL A 434 7.02 -9.52 -15.54
CA VAL A 434 8.35 -9.00 -15.19
C VAL A 434 9.41 -9.49 -16.17
N ALA A 435 9.40 -10.77 -16.55
CA ALA A 435 10.33 -11.32 -17.54
C ALA A 435 10.14 -10.69 -18.93
N LEU A 436 8.89 -10.52 -19.37
CA LEU A 436 8.55 -9.86 -20.62
C LEU A 436 9.02 -8.41 -20.63
N THR A 437 8.79 -7.67 -19.53
CA THR A 437 9.24 -6.29 -19.36
C THR A 437 10.77 -6.16 -19.54
N LYS A 438 11.55 -7.11 -18.99
CA LYS A 438 13.02 -7.13 -19.19
C LYS A 438 13.41 -7.42 -20.64
N ARG A 439 12.64 -8.24 -21.37
CA ARG A 439 12.89 -8.51 -22.79
C ARG A 439 12.59 -7.28 -23.65
N ILE A 440 11.49 -6.59 -23.37
CA ILE A 440 11.12 -5.34 -24.04
C ILE A 440 12.21 -4.28 -23.81
N GLU A 441 12.65 -4.10 -22.56
CA GLU A 441 13.76 -3.20 -22.25
C GLU A 441 15.02 -3.56 -23.04
N LYS A 442 15.45 -4.83 -22.99
CA LYS A 442 16.62 -5.28 -23.73
C LYS A 442 16.48 -5.00 -25.22
N TRP A 443 15.31 -5.23 -25.81
CA TRP A 443 15.06 -4.95 -27.23
C TRP A 443 15.12 -3.46 -27.57
N LEU A 444 14.66 -2.58 -26.66
CA LEU A 444 14.72 -1.12 -26.86
C LEU A 444 16.11 -0.52 -26.63
N THR A 445 16.97 -1.17 -25.85
CA THR A 445 18.29 -0.65 -25.46
C THR A 445 19.48 -1.39 -26.08
N SER A 446 19.24 -2.48 -26.81
CA SER A 446 20.25 -3.17 -27.63
C SER A 446 20.32 -2.48 -28.98
#